data_AF-A0A7K4B4C8-F1
#
_entry.id   AF-A0A7K4B4C8-F1
#
_cell.length_a   1.000
_cell.length_b   1.000
_cell.length_c   1.000
_cell.angle_alpha   90.00
_cell.angle_beta   90.00
_cell.angle_gamma   90.00
#
_symmetry.space_group_name_H-M   'P 1'
#
loop_
_entity.id
_entity.type
_entity.pdbx_description
1 polymer ?
#
loop_
_entity_poly.entity_id
_entity_poly.type
_entity_poly.pdbx_seq_one_letter_code
_entity_poly.pdbx_strand_id
1 'polypeptide(L)' 'MDINVEIIAQVIFWGLYTGCIYILLATGLNLIFGVMKIVNFAHGEFLMLGTYITFFLFVVSGFNPYILL' A
#
# COMPACT_ATOMS: atom_id res chain seq x y z
N MET A 1 -12.16 6.48 29.94
CA MET A 1 -11.57 6.01 28.66
C MET A 1 -12.12 4.61 28.48
N ASP A 2 -13.38 4.55 28.05
CA ASP A 2 -14.16 3.32 28.01
C ASP A 2 -13.82 2.59 26.72
N ILE A 3 -13.00 1.55 26.84
CA ILE A 3 -12.63 0.70 25.71
C ILE A 3 -13.88 -0.09 25.35
N ASN A 4 -14.60 0.38 24.32
CA ASN A 4 -15.74 -0.30 23.77
C ASN A 4 -15.27 -1.52 22.94
N VAL A 5 -16.00 -2.63 23.04
CA VAL A 5 -15.78 -3.86 22.26
C VAL A 5 -15.79 -3.57 20.75
N GLU A 6 -16.58 -2.59 20.31
CA GLU A 6 -16.62 -2.12 18.92
C GLU A 6 -15.27 -1.58 18.44
N ILE A 7 -14.55 -0.83 19.28
CA ILE A 7 -13.24 -0.26 18.94
C ILE A 7 -12.20 -1.39 18.82
N ILE A 8 -12.24 -2.37 19.72
CA ILE A 8 -11.34 -3.53 19.66
C ILE A 8 -11.57 -4.31 18.36
N ALA A 9 -12.83 -4.58 18.00
CA ALA A 9 -13.17 -5.28 16.77
C ALA A 9 -12.70 -4.50 15.52
N GLN A 10 -12.89 -3.18 15.51
CA GLN A 10 -12.43 -2.32 14.43
C GLN A 10 -10.90 -2.35 14.28
N VAL A 11 -10.15 -2.23 15.39
CA VAL A 11 -8.68 -2.25 15.35
C VAL A 11 -8.16 -3.59 14.84
N ILE A 12 -8.74 -4.71 15.29
CA ILE A 12 -8.37 -6.05 14.80
C ILE A 12 -8.65 -6.16 13.30
N PHE A 13 -9.80 -5.68 12.83
CA PHE A 13 -10.16 -5.72 11.42
C PHE A 13 -9.18 -4.91 10.56
N TRP A 14 -8.88 -3.67 10.94
CA TRP A 14 -7.91 -2.83 10.23
C TRP A 14 -6.49 -3.40 10.29
N GLY A 15 -6.09 -3.96 11.43
CA GLY A 15 -4.80 -4.63 11.61
C GLY A 15 -4.66 -5.86 10.70
N LEU A 16 -5.72 -6.67 10.59
CA LEU A 16 -5.73 -7.83 9.71
C LEU A 16 -5.75 -7.43 8.24
N TYR A 17 -6.56 -6.43 7.87
CA TYR A 17 -6.61 -5.88 6.51
C TYR A 17 -5.23 -5.41 6.02
N THR A 18 -4.58 -4.56 6.80
CA THR A 18 -3.23 -4.06 6.48
C THR A 18 -2.18 -5.17 6.53
N GLY A 19 -2.29 -6.09 7.49
CA GLY A 19 -1.41 -7.27 7.60
C GLY A 19 -1.48 -8.17 6.36
N CYS A 20 -2.67 -8.44 5.84
CA CYS A 20 -2.85 -9.23 4.61
C CYS A 20 -2.16 -8.56 3.41
N ILE A 21 -2.28 -7.24 3.26
CA ILE A 21 -1.60 -6.48 2.21
C ILE A 21 -0.08 -6.64 2.34
N TYR A 22 0.47 -6.49 3.55
CA TYR A 22 1.91 -6.64 3.77
C TYR A 22 2.42 -8.06 3.54
N ILE A 23 1.65 -9.09 3.93
CA ILE A 23 2.01 -10.50 3.66
C ILE A 23 2.03 -10.79 2.16
N LEU A 24 1.05 -10.30 1.40
CA LEU A 24 1.03 -10.44 -0.06
C LEU A 24 2.24 -9.75 -0.70
N LEU A 25 2.58 -8.55 -0.26
CA LEU A 25 3.72 -7.79 -0.78
C LEU A 25 5.05 -8.50 -0.46
N ALA A 26 5.21 -8.97 0.78
CA ALA A 26 6.40 -9.71 1.22
C ALA A 26 6.56 -11.05 0.48
N THR A 27 5.47 -11.79 0.27
CA THR A 27 5.52 -13.07 -0.47
C THR A 27 5.83 -12.87 -1.94
N GLY A 28 5.30 -11.83 -2.58
CA GLY A 28 5.66 -11.45 -3.95
C GLY A 28 7.15 -11.13 -4.08
N LEU A 29 7.69 -10.33 -3.15
CA LEU A 29 9.12 -9.99 -3.13
C LEU A 29 10.00 -11.22 -2.87
N ASN A 30 9.57 -12.12 -1.98
CA ASN A 30 10.24 -13.39 -1.71
C ASN A 30 10.28 -14.30 -2.95
N LEU A 31 9.20 -14.35 -3.74
CA LEU A 31 9.17 -15.11 -4.99
C LEU A 31 10.09 -14.51 -6.06
N ILE A 32 10.11 -13.18 -6.18
CA ILE A 32 11.00 -12.46 -7.11
C ILE A 32 12.46 -12.80 -6.83
N PHE A 33 12.89 -12.66 -5.57
CA PHE A 33 14.28 -12.94 -5.20
C PHE A 33 14.61 -14.43 -5.09
N GLY A 34 13.64 -15.25 -4.71
CA GLY A 34 13.81 -16.70 -4.56
C GLY A 34 13.92 -17.44 -5.89
N VAL A 35 13.14 -17.03 -6.91
CA VAL A 35 13.06 -17.73 -8.20
C VAL A 35 13.85 -17.03 -9.30
N MET A 36 13.70 -15.72 -9.47
CA MET A 36 14.30 -15.02 -10.62
C MET A 36 15.78 -14.68 -10.44
N LYS A 37 16.31 -14.69 -9.21
CA LYS A 37 17.73 -14.39 -8.87
C LYS A 37 18.29 -13.06 -9.43
N ILE A 38 17.45 -12.20 -10.00
CA ILE A 38 17.79 -10.91 -10.59
C ILE A 38 16.96 -9.84 -9.87
N VAL A 39 17.63 -8.78 -9.40
CA VAL A 39 16.99 -7.66 -8.71
C VAL A 39 16.38 -6.72 -9.75
N ASN A 40 15.05 -6.60 -9.77
CA ASN A 40 14.37 -5.63 -10.62
C ASN A 40 14.36 -4.24 -9.95
N PHE A 41 15.28 -3.37 -10.35
CA PHE A 41 15.36 -1.99 -9.85
C PHE A 41 14.24 -1.07 -10.39
N ALA A 42 13.58 -1.45 -11.48
CA ALA A 42 12.49 -0.66 -12.06
C ALA A 42 11.23 -0.66 -11.17
N HIS A 43 11.12 -1.59 -10.21
CA HIS A 43 9.97 -1.65 -9.31
C HIS A 43 9.75 -0.35 -8.52
N GLY A 44 10.83 0.33 -8.13
CA GLY A 44 10.76 1.64 -7.48
C GLY A 44 10.35 2.77 -8.44
N GLU A 45 10.76 2.70 -9.71
CA GLU A 45 10.41 3.70 -10.72
C GLU A 45 8.91 3.68 -11.07
N PHE A 46 8.30 2.49 -11.11
CA PHE A 46 6.85 2.37 -11.31
C PHE A 46 6.05 2.94 -10.14
N LEU A 47 6.50 2.73 -8.90
CA LEU A 47 5.89 3.32 -7.71
C LEU A 47 5.97 4.86 -7.75
N MET A 48 7.13 5.38 -8.12
CA MET A 48 7.36 6.83 -8.22
C MET A 48 6.50 7.46 -9.32
N LEU A 49 6.36 6.80 -10.47
CA LEU A 49 5.48 7.26 -11.55
C LEU A 49 4.01 7.35 -11.12
N GLY A 50 3.48 6.31 -10.46
CA GLY A 50 2.10 6.34 -9.95
C GLY A 50 1.87 7.51 -8.98
N THR A 51 2.80 7.69 -8.04
CA THR A 51 2.73 8.78 -7.06
C THR A 51 2.81 10.16 -7.73
N TYR A 52 3.65 10.34 -8.75
CA TYR A 52 3.76 11.58 -9.51
C TYR A 52 2.49 11.88 -10.32
N ILE A 53 1.85 10.86 -10.89
CA ILE A 53 0.58 11.02 -11.61
C ILE A 53 -0.50 11.51 -10.64
N THR A 54 -0.65 10.87 -9.47
CA THR A 54 -1.60 11.31 -8.44
C THR A 54 -1.29 12.73 -7.96
N PHE A 55 -0.01 13.07 -7.75
CA PHE A 55 0.40 14.44 -7.40
C PHE A 55 -0.01 15.45 -8.48
N PHE A 56 0.24 15.15 -9.75
CA PHE A 56 -0.11 16.06 -10.84
C PHE A 56 -1.64 16.24 -10.95
N LEU A 57 -2.39 15.15 -10.84
CA LEU A 57 -3.86 15.17 -10.80
C LEU A 57 -4.40 15.98 -9.62
N PHE A 58 -3.77 15.85 -8.45
CA PHE A 58 -4.07 16.64 -7.26
C PHE A 58 -3.85 18.13 -7.52
N VAL A 59 -2.69 18.50 -8.08
CA VAL A 59 -2.35 19.91 -8.37
C VAL A 59 -3.30 20.54 -9.39
N VAL A 60 -3.69 19.78 -10.43
CA VAL A 60 -4.56 20.31 -11.50
C VAL A 60 -6.03 20.35 -11.08
N SER A 61 -6.50 19.32 -10.38
CA SER A 61 -7.95 19.13 -10.14
C SER A 61 -8.39 19.56 -8.74
N GLY A 62 -7.47 19.66 -7.78
CA GLY A 62 -7.76 19.96 -6.38
C GLY A 62 -8.53 18.86 -5.63
N PHE A 63 -8.80 17.71 -6.26
CA PHE A 63 -9.47 16.57 -5.63
C PHE A 63 -8.62 15.96 -4.53
N ASN A 64 -9.26 15.43 -3.50
CA ASN A 64 -8.55 14.80 -2.40
C ASN A 64 -7.66 13.64 -2.92
N PRO A 65 -6.36 13.60 -2.53
CA PRO A 65 -5.42 12.60 -3.04
C PRO A 65 -5.82 11.16 -2.72
N TYR A 66 -6.61 10.92 -1.67
CA TYR A 66 -7.11 9.58 -1.35
C TYR A 66 -8.09 9.02 -2.38
N ILE A 67 -8.74 9.88 -3.17
CA ILE A 67 -9.67 9.46 -4.24
C ILE A 67 -8.92 9.31 -5.58
N LEU A 68 -7.75 9.94 -5.69
CA LEU A 68 -6.91 9.97 -6.90
C LEU A 68 -5.83 8.87 -6.93
N LEU A 69 -5.74 8.06 -5.87
CA LEU A 69 -4.81 6.93 -5.70
C LEU A 69 -5.56 5.62 -5.87
#